data_AF-A0A0B3AQW4-F1
#
_entry.id   AF-A0A0B3AQW4-F1
#
_cell.length_a   1.000
_cell.length_b   1.000
_cell.length_c   1.000
_cell.angle_alpha   90.00
_cell.angle_beta   90.00
_cell.angle_gamma   90.00
#
_symmetry.space_group_name_H-M   'P 1'
#
loop_
_entity.id
_entity.type
_entity.pdbx_description
1 polymer ?
#
loop_
_entity_poly.entity_id
_entity_poly.type
_entity_poly.pdbx_seq_one_letter_code
_entity_poly.pdbx_strand_id
1 'polypeptide(L)'
;MVEIYSNYKGQVWIETVVYTLIAFAILGAILGFAKPKIEQLQDKSIIEQSIGMLEDIDATIEEIQTVSGNKRGIELAIKKGSLNIDAPNDQIIFEIESQYAYSEPGITIKKGSIEIYNNKIGKINKINATVNYAGKYNFTLNDEDKSELLAKSSAPYKLFISNEGEENNLIKINFELS
;
A
#
# COMPACT_ATOMS: atom_id res chain seq x y z
N MET A 1 28.55 -57.24 -42.88
CA MET A 1 27.27 -56.72 -42.35
C MET A 1 27.59 -56.01 -41.05
N VAL A 2 27.41 -54.70 -40.98
CA VAL A 2 27.60 -53.93 -39.74
C VAL A 2 26.23 -53.79 -39.10
N GLU A 3 26.01 -54.48 -37.99
CA GLU A 3 24.80 -54.32 -37.16
C GLU A 3 24.89 -52.99 -36.41
N ILE A 4 24.04 -52.04 -36.80
CA ILE A 4 23.86 -50.78 -36.08
C ILE A 4 22.97 -51.09 -34.87
N TYR A 5 23.58 -51.31 -33.71
CA TYR A 5 22.86 -51.41 -32.44
C TYR A 5 22.18 -50.06 -32.16
N SER A 6 20.87 -50.00 -32.38
CA SER A 6 20.08 -48.81 -32.14
C SER A 6 19.97 -48.53 -30.63
N ASN A 7 20.49 -47.38 -30.21
CA ASN A 7 20.57 -46.95 -28.82
C ASN A 7 19.25 -46.25 -28.38
N TYR A 8 18.13 -46.96 -28.54
CA TYR A 8 16.77 -46.42 -28.35
C TYR A 8 16.55 -45.82 -26.96
N LYS A 9 17.13 -46.40 -25.91
CA LYS A 9 16.99 -45.90 -24.53
C LYS A 9 17.69 -44.55 -24.33
N GLY A 10 18.89 -44.40 -24.89
CA GLY A 10 19.63 -43.13 -24.82
C GLY A 10 18.92 -42.02 -25.58
N GLN A 11 18.36 -42.35 -26.76
CA GLN A 11 17.56 -41.41 -27.54
C GLN A 11 16.33 -40.91 -26.77
N VAL A 12 15.58 -41.80 -26.11
CA VAL A 12 14.40 -41.44 -25.31
C VAL A 12 14.76 -40.50 -24.14
N TRP A 13 15.91 -40.74 -23.49
CA TRP A 13 16.40 -39.84 -22.44
C TRP A 13 16.76 -38.45 -22.98
N ILE A 14 17.42 -38.39 -24.14
CA ILE A 14 17.75 -37.11 -24.78
C ILE A 14 16.48 -36.35 -25.16
N GLU A 15 15.50 -37.01 -25.78
CA GLU A 15 14.22 -36.38 -26.14
C GLU A 15 13.50 -35.80 -24.91
N THR A 16 13.43 -36.57 -23.83
CA THR A 16 12.79 -36.13 -22.57
C THR A 16 13.48 -34.90 -21.98
N VAL A 17 14.82 -34.90 -21.94
CA VAL A 17 15.61 -33.76 -21.44
C VAL A 17 15.43 -32.55 -22.34
N VAL A 18 15.51 -32.71 -23.66
CA VAL A 18 15.34 -31.61 -24.62
C VAL A 18 13.95 -30.99 -24.50
N TYR A 19 12.88 -31.80 -24.43
CA TYR A 19 11.52 -31.27 -24.26
C TYR A 19 11.34 -30.54 -22.93
N THR A 20 11.95 -31.04 -21.85
CA THR A 20 11.90 -30.39 -20.54
C THR A 20 12.65 -29.05 -20.56
N LEU A 21 13.81 -28.98 -21.21
CA LEU A 21 14.56 -27.74 -21.37
C LEU A 21 13.81 -26.72 -22.23
N ILE A 22 13.18 -27.15 -23.32
CA ILE A 22 12.32 -26.29 -24.14
C ILE A 22 11.15 -25.77 -23.30
N ALA A 23 10.51 -26.62 -22.51
CA ALA A 23 9.42 -26.20 -21.62
C ALA A 23 9.88 -25.15 -20.60
N PHE A 24 11.03 -25.36 -19.95
CA PHE A 24 11.59 -24.35 -19.03
C PHE A 24 12.00 -23.06 -19.72
N ALA A 25 12.54 -23.12 -20.95
CA ALA A 25 12.88 -21.95 -21.73
C ALA A 25 11.62 -21.11 -22.06
N ILE A 26 10.53 -21.78 -22.47
CA ILE A 26 9.24 -21.14 -22.74
C ILE A 26 8.68 -20.51 -21.46
N LEU A 27 8.67 -21.23 -20.33
CA LEU A 27 8.20 -20.70 -19.04
C LEU A 27 9.01 -19.48 -18.58
N GLY A 28 10.34 -19.52 -18.74
CA GLY A 28 11.22 -18.40 -18.42
C GLY A 28 10.91 -17.17 -19.28
N ALA A 29 10.70 -17.36 -20.59
CA ALA A 29 10.31 -16.28 -21.48
C ALA A 29 8.95 -15.67 -21.08
N ILE A 30 7.95 -16.50 -20.79
CA ILE A 30 6.62 -16.04 -20.36
C ILE A 30 6.72 -15.22 -19.07
N LEU A 31 7.44 -15.72 -18.06
CA LEU A 31 7.61 -15.01 -16.79
C LEU A 31 8.34 -13.67 -16.97
N GLY A 32 9.32 -13.61 -17.87
CA GLY A 32 10.02 -12.37 -18.21
C GLY A 32 9.09 -11.27 -18.72
N PHE A 33 8.10 -11.61 -19.54
CA PHE A 33 7.10 -10.66 -20.05
C PHE A 33 5.92 -10.43 -19.09
N ALA A 34 5.51 -11.45 -18.34
CA ALA A 34 4.35 -11.37 -17.46
C ALA A 34 4.66 -10.65 -16.14
N LYS A 35 5.87 -10.82 -15.59
CA LYS A 35 6.24 -10.30 -14.27
C LYS A 35 6.02 -8.78 -14.12
N PRO A 36 6.44 -7.90 -15.05
CA PRO A 36 6.21 -6.46 -14.91
C PRO A 36 4.71 -6.11 -14.84
N LYS A 37 3.87 -6.84 -15.58
CA LYS A 37 2.43 -6.60 -15.58
C LYS A 37 1.78 -7.07 -14.28
N ILE A 38 2.24 -8.20 -13.74
CA ILE A 38 1.81 -8.72 -12.44
C ILE A 38 2.16 -7.73 -11.32
N GLU A 39 3.38 -7.20 -11.32
CA GLU A 39 3.83 -6.18 -10.35
C GLU A 39 2.96 -4.91 -10.41
N GLN A 40 2.64 -4.42 -11.62
CA GLN A 40 1.72 -3.28 -11.77
C GLN A 40 0.32 -3.55 -11.21
N LEU A 41 -0.23 -4.75 -11.42
CA LEU A 41 -1.55 -5.11 -10.91
C LEU A 41 -1.55 -5.26 -9.37
N GLN A 42 -0.49 -5.85 -8.81
CA GLN A 42 -0.32 -5.93 -7.36
C GLN A 42 -0.19 -4.54 -6.75
N ASP A 43 0.66 -3.68 -7.31
CA ASP A 43 0.84 -2.31 -6.83
C ASP A 43 -0.46 -1.52 -6.89
N LYS A 44 -1.20 -1.61 -8.01
CA LYS A 44 -2.53 -0.99 -8.13
C LYS A 44 -3.45 -1.41 -6.98
N SER A 45 -3.55 -2.72 -6.75
CA SER A 45 -4.44 -3.25 -5.70
C SER A 45 -4.02 -2.79 -4.30
N ILE A 46 -2.72 -2.68 -4.04
CA ILE A 46 -2.21 -2.17 -2.77
C ILE A 46 -2.58 -0.69 -2.61
N ILE A 47 -2.37 0.13 -3.63
CA ILE A 47 -2.72 1.56 -3.59
C ILE A 47 -4.22 1.74 -3.33
N GLU A 48 -5.08 1.00 -4.02
CA GLU A 48 -6.54 1.04 -3.81
C GLU A 48 -6.93 0.62 -2.38
N GLN A 49 -6.30 -0.42 -1.84
CA GLN A 49 -6.52 -0.84 -0.44
C GLN A 49 -6.06 0.23 0.55
N SER A 50 -4.90 0.85 0.32
CA SER A 50 -4.38 1.92 1.19
C SER A 50 -5.22 3.18 1.15
N ILE A 51 -5.80 3.52 -0.01
CA ILE A 51 -6.77 4.61 -0.12
C ILE A 51 -8.04 4.25 0.65
N GLY A 52 -8.57 3.02 0.51
CA GLY A 52 -9.72 2.57 1.29
C GLY A 52 -9.47 2.63 2.80
N MET A 53 -8.26 2.27 3.25
CA MET A 53 -7.85 2.41 4.64
C MET A 53 -7.87 3.89 5.12
N LEU A 54 -7.47 4.84 4.29
CA LEU A 54 -7.59 6.28 4.60
C LEU A 54 -9.06 6.72 4.66
N GLU A 55 -9.92 6.21 3.77
CA GLU A 55 -11.36 6.46 3.80
C GLU A 55 -11.99 5.91 5.10
N ASP A 56 -11.56 4.73 5.56
CA ASP A 56 -12.02 4.12 6.81
C ASP A 56 -11.58 4.93 8.04
N ILE A 57 -10.34 5.45 8.05
CA ILE A 57 -9.86 6.36 9.10
C ILE A 57 -10.71 7.64 9.11
N ASP A 58 -10.91 8.26 7.94
CA ASP A 58 -11.67 9.50 7.80
C ASP A 58 -13.11 9.33 8.29
N ALA A 59 -13.78 8.28 7.85
CA ALA A 59 -15.13 7.94 8.30
C ALA A 59 -15.19 7.68 9.81
N THR A 60 -14.16 7.05 10.40
CA THR A 60 -14.09 6.81 11.84
C THR A 60 -13.97 8.12 12.62
N ILE A 61 -13.14 9.06 12.15
CA ILE A 61 -13.00 10.39 12.74
C ILE A 61 -14.34 11.15 12.66
N GLU A 62 -15.01 11.09 11.51
CA GLU A 62 -16.32 11.71 11.32
C GLU A 62 -17.41 11.08 12.22
N GLU A 63 -17.35 9.78 12.53
CA GLU A 63 -18.31 9.12 13.43
C GLU A 63 -18.13 9.60 14.89
N ILE A 64 -16.88 9.65 15.37
CA ILE A 64 -16.60 9.92 16.79
C ILE A 64 -16.70 11.39 17.17
N GLN A 65 -16.74 12.32 16.20
CA GLN A 65 -16.76 13.76 16.45
C GLN A 65 -17.98 14.25 17.27
N THR A 66 -19.09 13.48 17.26
CA THR A 66 -20.38 13.91 17.84
C THR A 66 -20.43 13.86 19.37
N VAL A 67 -19.66 12.98 20.00
CA VAL A 67 -19.68 12.78 21.46
C VAL A 67 -18.24 12.64 21.97
N SER A 68 -17.86 13.54 22.90
CA SER A 68 -16.57 13.46 23.60
C SER A 68 -16.47 12.18 24.43
N GLY A 69 -15.28 11.59 24.46
CA GLY A 69 -14.99 10.30 25.10
C GLY A 69 -15.25 9.09 24.20
N ASN A 70 -15.74 9.29 22.96
CA ASN A 70 -15.86 8.20 22.00
C ASN A 70 -14.47 7.72 21.57
N LYS A 71 -14.27 6.41 21.60
CA LYS A 71 -13.07 5.72 21.12
C LYS A 71 -13.45 4.59 20.17
N ARG A 72 -12.72 4.47 19.07
CA ARG A 72 -12.86 3.41 18.07
C ARG A 72 -11.50 2.82 17.76
N GLY A 73 -11.46 1.52 17.48
CA GLY A 73 -10.26 0.81 17.08
C GLY A 73 -10.41 0.31 15.65
N ILE A 74 -9.37 0.48 14.84
CA ILE A 74 -9.29 -0.01 13.46
C ILE A 74 -7.99 -0.78 13.26
N GLU A 75 -8.04 -1.81 12.42
CA GLU A 75 -6.87 -2.61 12.06
C GLU A 75 -6.28 -2.14 10.73
N LEU A 76 -5.02 -1.73 10.75
CA LEU A 76 -4.30 -1.20 9.59
C LEU A 76 -3.30 -2.22 9.06
N ALA A 77 -3.55 -2.74 7.87
CA ALA A 77 -2.66 -3.71 7.21
C ALA A 77 -1.82 -3.05 6.11
N ILE A 78 -0.60 -2.61 6.45
CA ILE A 78 0.31 -1.95 5.51
C ILE A 78 1.15 -2.99 4.78
N LYS A 79 0.71 -3.37 3.57
CA LYS A 79 1.39 -4.39 2.74
C LYS A 79 2.66 -3.87 2.04
N LYS A 80 2.67 -2.58 1.68
CA LYS A 80 3.78 -1.89 1.00
C LYS A 80 3.62 -0.38 1.21
N GLY A 81 4.73 0.36 1.21
CA GLY A 81 4.74 1.79 1.51
C GLY A 81 4.78 2.05 3.02
N SER A 82 4.37 3.26 3.38
CA SER A 82 4.31 3.73 4.77
C SER A 82 3.13 4.69 4.97
N LEU A 83 2.52 4.62 6.16
CA LEU A 83 1.52 5.57 6.62
C LEU A 83 2.15 6.44 7.69
N ASN A 84 2.10 7.76 7.55
CA ASN A 84 2.54 8.72 8.54
C ASN A 84 1.31 9.42 9.13
N ILE A 85 1.16 9.34 10.44
CA ILE A 85 0.21 10.16 11.18
C ILE A 85 1.00 11.38 11.66
N ASP A 86 0.70 12.54 11.10
CA ASP A 86 1.42 13.80 11.33
C ASP A 86 0.58 14.74 12.18
N ALA A 87 0.62 14.54 13.50
CA ALA A 87 -0.13 15.36 14.46
C ALA A 87 0.19 16.87 14.35
N PRO A 88 1.46 17.31 14.23
CA PRO A 88 1.80 18.73 14.13
C PRO A 88 1.18 19.47 12.95
N ASN A 89 0.84 18.76 11.88
CA ASN A 89 0.24 19.33 10.68
C ASN A 89 -1.22 18.90 10.47
N ASP A 90 -1.82 18.20 11.45
CA ASP A 90 -3.17 17.63 11.39
C ASP A 90 -3.39 16.82 10.09
N GLN A 91 -2.43 15.96 9.74
CA GLN A 91 -2.42 15.26 8.46
C GLN A 91 -2.16 13.77 8.60
N ILE A 92 -2.75 13.00 7.68
CA ILE A 92 -2.44 11.58 7.52
C ILE A 92 -1.93 11.39 6.09
N ILE A 93 -0.72 10.87 5.96
CA ILE A 93 0.00 10.79 4.68
C ILE A 93 0.39 9.33 4.43
N PHE A 94 -0.13 8.76 3.35
CA PHE A 94 0.33 7.47 2.84
C PHE A 94 1.29 7.67 1.66
N GLU A 95 2.43 7.02 1.69
CA GLU A 95 3.47 7.09 0.66
C GLU A 95 3.83 5.69 0.15
N ILE A 96 3.91 5.53 -1.17
CA ILE A 96 4.32 4.27 -1.81
C ILE A 96 5.11 4.50 -3.10
N GLU A 97 6.16 3.69 -3.28
CA GLU A 97 6.88 3.53 -4.56
C GLU A 97 6.29 2.36 -5.37
N SER A 98 5.91 2.62 -6.61
CA SER A 98 5.08 1.74 -7.42
C SER A 98 5.48 1.69 -8.89
N GLN A 99 5.42 0.51 -9.51
CA GLN A 99 5.53 0.35 -10.97
C GLN A 99 4.26 0.80 -11.69
N TYR A 100 3.14 0.89 -10.97
CA TYR A 100 1.87 1.41 -11.45
C TYR A 100 1.76 2.91 -11.23
N ALA A 101 1.33 3.64 -12.27
CA ALA A 101 0.96 5.04 -12.18
C ALA A 101 -0.53 5.14 -11.84
N TYR A 102 -0.86 5.71 -10.68
CA TYR A 102 -2.25 5.87 -10.24
C TYR A 102 -2.97 7.01 -10.98
N SER A 103 -2.28 8.12 -11.20
CA SER A 103 -2.73 9.28 -11.98
C SER A 103 -1.63 9.74 -12.96
N GLU A 104 -1.93 10.74 -13.78
CA GLU A 104 -0.90 11.39 -14.60
C GLU A 104 0.19 12.01 -13.70
N PRO A 105 1.49 11.81 -14.00
CA PRO A 105 2.57 12.39 -13.21
C PRO A 105 2.49 13.91 -13.12
N GLY A 106 2.68 14.44 -11.91
CA GLY A 106 2.60 15.87 -11.63
C GLY A 106 1.17 16.38 -11.41
N ILE A 107 0.15 15.52 -11.49
CA ILE A 107 -1.24 15.89 -11.26
C ILE A 107 -1.73 15.37 -9.92
N THR A 108 -2.29 16.27 -9.11
CA THR A 108 -3.05 15.93 -7.91
C THR A 108 -4.50 15.67 -8.31
N ILE A 109 -5.02 14.50 -7.95
CA ILE A 109 -6.43 14.16 -8.09
C ILE A 109 -7.07 14.07 -6.71
N LYS A 110 -8.36 14.39 -6.62
CA LYS A 110 -9.13 14.29 -5.37
C LYS A 110 -10.08 13.12 -5.42
N LYS A 111 -10.12 12.33 -4.35
CA LYS A 111 -11.10 11.26 -4.14
C LYS A 111 -11.68 11.45 -2.74
N GLY A 112 -12.88 12.03 -2.66
CA GLY A 112 -13.45 12.47 -1.38
C GLY A 112 -12.60 13.56 -0.73
N SER A 113 -12.23 13.35 0.53
CA SER A 113 -11.32 14.20 1.34
C SER A 113 -9.84 13.95 1.03
N ILE A 114 -9.51 12.92 0.26
CA ILE A 114 -8.14 12.46 0.01
C ILE A 114 -7.58 13.14 -1.23
N GLU A 115 -6.42 13.78 -1.09
CA GLU A 115 -5.62 14.33 -2.18
C GLU A 115 -4.53 13.34 -2.57
N ILE A 116 -4.53 12.88 -3.82
CA ILE A 116 -3.59 11.88 -4.32
C ILE A 116 -2.69 12.51 -5.37
N TYR A 117 -1.40 12.56 -5.09
CA TYR A 117 -0.37 13.10 -5.96
C TYR A 117 0.53 11.98 -6.46
N ASN A 118 0.74 11.93 -7.78
CA ASN A 118 1.70 11.01 -8.39
C ASN A 118 2.92 11.77 -8.93
N ASN A 119 4.11 11.36 -8.53
CA ASN A 119 5.38 11.87 -9.07
C ASN A 119 6.19 10.75 -9.71
N LYS A 120 6.65 10.96 -10.95
CA LYS A 120 7.44 9.95 -11.66
C LYS A 120 8.94 10.18 -11.43
N ILE A 121 9.60 9.20 -10.82
CA ILE A 121 11.04 9.19 -10.54
C ILE A 121 11.68 8.07 -11.38
N GLY A 122 12.19 8.43 -12.56
CA GLY A 122 12.77 7.48 -13.51
C GLY A 122 11.73 6.48 -14.04
N LYS A 123 11.85 5.20 -13.65
CA LYS A 123 10.89 4.13 -14.00
C LYS A 123 9.83 3.89 -12.93
N ILE A 124 9.96 4.49 -11.76
CA ILE A 124 9.10 4.27 -10.60
C ILE A 124 8.17 5.47 -10.42
N ASN A 125 6.97 5.23 -9.93
CA ASN A 125 6.00 6.24 -9.53
C ASN A 125 5.99 6.32 -8.01
N LYS A 126 6.19 7.53 -7.47
CA LYS A 126 6.03 7.85 -6.07
C LYS A 126 4.65 8.45 -5.88
N ILE A 127 3.79 7.74 -5.16
CA ILE A 127 2.39 8.13 -4.94
C ILE A 127 2.24 8.55 -3.49
N ASN A 128 1.72 9.74 -3.29
CA ASN A 128 1.39 10.29 -1.97
C ASN A 128 -0.12 10.50 -1.92
N ALA A 129 -0.78 9.91 -0.94
CA ALA A 129 -2.18 10.16 -0.63
C ALA A 129 -2.26 10.85 0.73
N THR A 130 -2.86 12.04 0.77
CA THR A 130 -2.90 12.90 1.95
C THR A 130 -4.34 13.23 2.30
N VAL A 131 -4.68 13.11 3.59
CA VAL A 131 -5.90 13.67 4.17
C VAL A 131 -5.50 14.80 5.09
N ASN A 132 -6.08 15.98 4.88
CA ASN A 132 -5.74 17.19 5.61
C ASN A 132 -6.92 17.63 6.49
N TYR A 133 -6.67 17.68 7.79
CA TYR A 133 -7.62 18.02 8.83
C TYR A 133 -7.36 19.37 9.47
N ALA A 134 -6.32 20.09 9.02
CA ALA A 134 -5.95 21.40 9.55
C ALA A 134 -7.15 22.36 9.55
N GLY A 135 -7.43 22.92 10.73
CA GLY A 135 -8.56 23.83 10.94
C GLY A 135 -9.92 23.15 11.16
N LYS A 136 -9.99 21.82 11.20
CA LYS A 136 -11.17 21.06 11.62
C LYS A 136 -10.96 20.30 12.93
N TYR A 137 -9.80 19.66 13.05
CA TYR A 137 -9.42 18.86 14.21
C TYR A 137 -8.03 19.26 14.68
N ASN A 138 -7.72 18.98 15.94
CA ASN A 138 -6.38 19.07 16.51
C ASN A 138 -5.90 17.66 16.84
N PHE A 139 -4.87 17.19 16.17
CA PHE A 139 -4.36 15.83 16.30
C PHE A 139 -3.33 15.72 17.41
N THR A 140 -3.36 14.59 18.12
CA THR A 140 -2.33 14.19 19.07
C THR A 140 -2.07 12.70 18.92
N LEU A 141 -0.87 12.27 19.24
CA LEU A 141 -0.48 10.86 19.20
C LEU A 141 0.07 10.47 20.58
N ASN A 142 -0.65 9.60 21.28
CA ASN A 142 -0.40 9.29 22.69
C ASN A 142 -0.32 10.57 23.54
N ASP A 143 -1.26 11.50 23.32
CA ASP A 143 -1.35 12.83 23.97
C ASP A 143 -0.18 13.80 23.69
N GLU A 144 0.70 13.46 22.75
CA GLU A 144 1.83 14.28 22.33
C GLU A 144 1.63 14.80 20.91
N ASP A 145 2.10 16.02 20.65
CA ASP A 145 2.13 16.59 19.30
C ASP A 145 3.36 16.06 18.54
N LYS A 146 3.26 14.82 18.05
CA LYS A 146 4.34 14.11 17.35
C LYS A 146 3.81 13.32 16.16
N SER A 147 4.70 13.12 15.19
CA SER A 147 4.42 12.28 14.03
C SER A 147 4.96 10.86 14.22
N GLU A 148 4.25 9.86 13.70
CA GLU A 148 4.71 8.47 13.71
C GLU A 148 4.55 7.80 12.34
N LEU A 149 5.62 7.15 11.91
CA LEU A 149 5.72 6.46 10.63
C LEU A 149 5.47 4.96 10.81
N LEU A 150 4.31 4.50 10.34
CA LEU A 150 3.96 3.09 10.25
C LEU A 150 4.47 2.51 8.93
N ALA A 151 5.56 1.75 9.02
CA ALA A 151 6.12 1.04 7.87
C ALA A 151 5.39 -0.29 7.63
N LYS A 152 5.69 -0.93 6.49
CA LYS A 152 5.24 -2.29 6.17
C LYS A 152 5.47 -3.24 7.35
N SER A 153 4.42 -3.98 7.72
CA SER A 153 4.48 -5.03 8.75
C SER A 153 3.78 -6.30 8.27
N SER A 154 4.21 -7.46 8.78
CA SER A 154 3.52 -8.73 8.58
C SER A 154 2.28 -8.88 9.46
N ALA A 155 2.24 -8.15 10.59
CA ALA A 155 1.09 -8.08 11.48
C ALA A 155 0.36 -6.75 11.28
N PRO A 156 -0.99 -6.72 11.28
CA PRO A 156 -1.75 -5.47 11.27
C PRO A 156 -1.43 -4.62 12.51
N TYR A 157 -1.35 -3.31 12.34
CA TYR A 157 -1.33 -2.36 13.45
C TYR A 157 -2.74 -2.16 13.99
N LYS A 158 -2.89 -2.00 15.30
CA LYS A 158 -4.16 -1.59 15.89
C LYS A 158 -4.06 -0.11 16.22
N LEU A 159 -4.82 0.70 15.48
CA LEU A 159 -4.92 2.13 15.71
C LEU A 159 -6.22 2.39 16.47
N PHE A 160 -6.12 3.03 17.62
CA PHE A 160 -7.27 3.59 18.31
C PHE A 160 -7.35 5.08 18.06
N ILE A 161 -8.55 5.57 17.83
CA ILE A 161 -8.88 6.97 17.58
C ILE A 161 -9.90 7.38 18.64
N SER A 162 -9.58 8.41 19.43
CA SER A 162 -10.46 8.96 20.45
C SER A 162 -10.75 10.44 20.25
N ASN A 163 -11.96 10.84 20.63
CA ASN A 163 -12.37 12.24 20.72
C ASN A 163 -12.21 12.71 22.17
N GLU A 164 -11.23 13.57 22.43
CA GLU A 164 -10.91 14.09 23.76
C GLU A 164 -11.70 15.37 24.11
N GLY A 165 -12.69 15.73 23.29
CA GLY A 165 -13.49 16.93 23.44
C GLY A 165 -12.98 18.10 22.61
N GLU A 166 -13.33 19.31 23.02
CA GLU A 166 -13.03 20.53 22.27
C GLU A 166 -11.93 21.34 22.96
N GLU A 167 -10.91 21.73 22.22
CA GLU A 167 -9.81 22.58 22.65
C GLU A 167 -9.60 23.67 21.60
N ASN A 168 -9.62 24.95 22.02
CA ASN A 168 -9.45 26.10 21.11
C ASN A 168 -10.45 26.14 19.93
N ASN A 169 -11.72 25.78 20.16
CA ASN A 169 -12.77 25.66 19.14
C ASN A 169 -12.54 24.55 18.09
N LEU A 170 -11.60 23.63 18.32
CA LEU A 170 -11.36 22.47 17.46
C LEU A 170 -11.55 21.19 18.28
N ILE A 171 -12.06 20.15 17.65
CA ILE A 171 -12.18 18.84 18.30
C ILE A 171 -10.78 18.22 18.38
N LYS A 172 -10.38 17.83 19.58
CA LYS A 172 -9.12 17.14 19.83
C LYS A 172 -9.28 15.66 19.55
N ILE A 173 -8.50 15.15 18.60
CA ILE A 173 -8.47 13.73 18.23
C ILE A 173 -7.13 13.16 18.68
N ASN A 174 -7.16 12.10 19.48
CA ASN A 174 -5.97 11.40 19.92
C ASN A 174 -5.87 10.04 19.24
N PHE A 175 -4.66 9.72 18.77
CA PHE A 175 -4.32 8.46 18.16
C PHE A 175 -3.46 7.64 19.12
N GLU A 176 -3.75 6.34 19.25
CA GLU A 176 -2.93 5.41 20.03
C GLU A 176 -2.65 4.14 19.21
N LEU A 177 -1.41 3.67 19.25
CA LEU A 177 -0.96 2.49 18.50
C LEU A 177 -0.65 1.33 19.44
N SER A 178 -1.08 0.12 19.07
CA SER A 178 -0.75 -1.14 19.77
C SER A 178 -0.40 -2.28 18.83
#